data_AF-A0A535WBI3-F1
#
_entry.id   AF-A0A535WBI3-F1
#
_cell.length_a   1.000
_cell.length_b   1.000
_cell.length_c   1.000
_cell.angle_alpha   90.00
_cell.angle_beta   90.00
_cell.angle_gamma   90.00
#
_symmetry.space_group_name_H-M   'P 1'
#
loop_
_entity.id
_entity.type
_entity.pdbx_description
1 polymer ?
#
loop_
_entity_poly.entity_id
_entity_poly.type
_entity_poly.pdbx_seq_one_letter_code
_entity_poly.pdbx_strand_id
1 'polypeptide(L)'
;MTAPDCLLCTAERITHWYYEDEQCWVADCTICSTPMVVWKSHGLPDEPTREVLLGRLGAVADTEYPEGWWLDGEMRKIPDHFHAHARPANGFFGRRKT
;
A
#
# COMPACT_ATOMS: atom_id res chain seq x y z
N MET A 1 -1.38 -16.36 6.27
CA MET A 1 -1.68 -17.44 5.30
C MET A 1 -1.78 -16.80 3.91
N THR A 2 -1.38 -17.47 2.83
CA THR A 2 -1.49 -16.94 1.45
C THR A 2 -2.70 -17.53 0.72
N ALA A 3 -3.29 -16.81 -0.23
CA ALA A 3 -4.38 -17.30 -1.08
C ALA A 3 -3.89 -17.49 -2.54
N PRO A 4 -4.18 -18.62 -3.22
CA PRO A 4 -3.60 -18.96 -4.52
C PRO A 4 -3.90 -17.96 -5.65
N ASP A 5 -5.07 -17.30 -5.62
CA ASP A 5 -5.54 -16.39 -6.69
C ASP A 5 -5.44 -14.90 -6.28
N CYS A 6 -4.85 -14.61 -5.13
CA CYS A 6 -4.72 -13.24 -4.66
C CYS A 6 -3.43 -12.61 -5.20
N LEU A 7 -3.57 -11.63 -6.09
CA LEU A 7 -2.44 -10.89 -6.67
C LEU A 7 -1.57 -10.20 -5.60
N LEU A 8 -2.17 -9.81 -4.48
CA LEU A 8 -1.44 -9.21 -3.35
C LEU A 8 -0.65 -10.26 -2.55
N CYS A 9 -1.08 -11.52 -2.52
CA CYS A 9 -0.26 -12.62 -1.99
C CYS A 9 0.89 -12.99 -2.94
N THR A 10 0.67 -12.95 -4.26
CA THR A 10 1.72 -13.19 -5.26
C THR A 10 2.82 -12.13 -5.17
N ALA A 11 2.44 -10.87 -4.93
CA ALA A 11 3.35 -9.74 -4.75
C ALA A 11 4.36 -9.59 -5.90
N GLU A 12 3.91 -9.77 -7.15
CA GLU A 12 4.77 -9.60 -8.31
C GLU A 12 5.28 -8.15 -8.42
N ARG A 13 6.60 -7.98 -8.62
CA ARG A 13 7.25 -6.66 -8.63
C ARG A 13 7.12 -5.95 -9.97
N ILE A 14 5.90 -5.54 -10.31
CA ILE A 14 5.56 -4.88 -11.59
C ILE A 14 5.50 -3.34 -11.52
N THR A 15 5.61 -2.77 -10.32
CA THR A 15 5.64 -1.33 -10.05
C THR A 15 6.86 -0.97 -9.20
N HIS A 16 7.06 0.31 -8.89
CA HIS A 16 8.13 0.72 -8.00
C HIS A 16 7.86 0.27 -6.56
N TRP A 17 8.88 -0.29 -5.91
CA TRP A 17 8.84 -0.73 -4.51
C TRP A 17 9.66 0.22 -3.64
N TYR A 18 9.05 0.68 -2.56
CA TYR A 18 9.63 1.61 -1.61
C TYR A 18 10.21 0.92 -0.38
N TYR A 19 9.52 -0.13 0.07
CA TYR A 19 9.81 -0.79 1.34
C TYR A 19 9.33 -2.24 1.33
N GLU A 20 10.04 -3.10 2.05
CA GLU A 20 9.60 -4.45 2.37
C GLU A 20 10.24 -4.89 3.69
N ASP A 21 9.44 -5.52 4.55
CA ASP A 21 9.89 -6.25 5.74
C ASP A 21 9.15 -7.58 5.88
N GLU A 22 9.31 -8.26 7.02
CA GLU A 22 8.65 -9.55 7.28
C GLU A 22 7.12 -9.45 7.33
N GLN A 23 6.56 -8.26 7.61
CA GLN A 23 5.11 -8.08 7.76
C GLN A 23 4.44 -7.55 6.50
N CYS A 24 5.12 -6.69 5.73
CA CYS A 24 4.48 -5.95 4.65
C CYS A 24 5.43 -5.55 3.53
N TRP A 25 4.84 -5.03 2.47
CA TRP A 25 5.54 -4.30 1.43
C TRP A 25 4.79 -3.01 1.09
N VAL A 26 5.53 -2.00 0.65
CA VAL A 26 4.99 -0.73 0.15
C VAL A 26 5.46 -0.52 -1.28
N ALA A 27 4.52 -0.39 -2.20
CA ALA A 27 4.78 -0.23 -3.62
C ALA A 27 3.73 0.66 -4.28
N ASP A 28 4.01 1.16 -5.47
CA ASP A 28 3.01 1.88 -6.25
C ASP A 28 1.86 0.95 -6.68
N CYS A 29 0.62 1.37 -6.43
CA CYS A 29 -0.58 0.68 -6.90
C CYS A 29 -0.67 0.78 -8.43
N THR A 30 -0.89 -0.35 -9.12
CA THR A 30 -1.02 -0.40 -10.58
C THR A 30 -2.20 0.40 -11.13
N ILE A 31 -3.25 0.57 -10.32
CA ILE A 31 -4.48 1.29 -10.69
C ILE A 31 -4.37 2.76 -10.32
N CYS A 32 -3.99 3.06 -9.08
CA CYS A 32 -4.02 4.43 -8.55
C CYS A 32 -2.73 5.22 -8.83
N SER A 33 -1.62 4.55 -9.15
CA SER A 33 -0.28 5.17 -9.25
C SER A 33 0.13 5.92 -7.98
N THR A 34 -0.24 5.41 -6.81
CA THR A 34 0.14 5.94 -5.49
C THR A 34 0.71 4.84 -4.61
N PRO A 35 1.57 5.14 -3.62
CA PRO A 35 2.05 4.17 -2.66
C PRO A 35 0.88 3.47 -1.97
N MET A 36 0.97 2.15 -1.87
CA MET A 36 0.08 1.33 -1.07
C MET A 36 0.89 0.38 -0.19
N VAL A 37 0.47 0.23 1.06
CA VAL A 37 0.97 -0.85 1.92
C VAL A 37 0.07 -2.05 1.78
N VAL A 38 0.69 -3.23 1.77
CA VAL A 38 -0.02 -4.50 1.74
C VAL A 38 0.53 -5.39 2.84
N TRP A 39 -0.36 -5.97 3.65
CA TRP A 39 0.02 -6.97 4.63
C TRP A 39 0.40 -8.27 3.92
N LYS A 40 1.51 -8.91 4.27
CA LYS A 40 1.93 -10.15 3.59
C LYS A 40 0.99 -11.32 3.85
N SER A 41 0.28 -11.34 4.98
CA SER A 41 -0.77 -12.33 5.23
C SER A 41 -2.08 -11.93 4.56
N HIS A 42 -2.71 -12.89 3.89
CA HIS A 42 -4.09 -12.75 3.42
C HIS A 42 -5.03 -12.62 4.60
N GLY A 43 -6.05 -11.77 4.47
CA GLY A 43 -7.02 -11.46 5.50
C GLY A 43 -6.92 -10.02 6.02
N LEU A 44 -7.55 -9.80 7.18
CA LEU A 44 -7.57 -8.52 7.87
C LEU A 44 -6.70 -8.60 9.14
N PRO A 45 -5.76 -7.66 9.34
CA PRO A 45 -4.94 -7.59 10.54
C PRO A 45 -5.78 -7.18 11.76
N ASP A 46 -5.26 -7.45 12.95
CA ASP A 46 -5.73 -6.80 14.17
C ASP A 46 -5.32 -5.32 14.20
N GLU A 47 -5.87 -4.53 15.13
CA GLU A 47 -5.60 -3.09 15.18
C GLU A 47 -4.11 -2.75 15.40
N PRO A 48 -3.36 -3.41 16.31
CA PRO A 48 -1.94 -3.14 16.48
C PRO A 48 -1.13 -3.40 15.20
N THR A 49 -1.41 -4.50 14.51
CA THR A 49 -0.75 -4.78 13.22
C THR A 49 -1.15 -3.73 12.19
N ARG A 50 -2.44 -3.37 12.12
CA ARG A 50 -2.93 -2.33 11.22
C ARG A 50 -2.21 -0.99 11.43
N GLU A 51 -2.02 -0.55 12.66
CA GLU A 51 -1.29 0.68 12.98
C GLU A 51 0.15 0.63 12.49
N VAL A 52 0.85 -0.49 12.68
CA VAL A 52 2.22 -0.68 12.18
C VAL A 52 2.27 -0.55 10.66
N LEU A 53 1.34 -1.22 9.95
CA LEU A 53 1.27 -1.18 8.48
C LEU A 53 1.02 0.25 7.96
N LEU A 54 0.07 0.97 8.57
CA LEU A 54 -0.22 2.35 8.22
C LEU A 54 0.96 3.29 8.53
N GLY A 55 1.72 3.02 9.59
CA GLY A 55 2.97 3.73 9.89
C GLY A 55 4.05 3.52 8.83
N ARG A 56 4.20 2.29 8.31
CA ARG A 56 5.13 2.00 7.20
C ARG A 56 4.76 2.76 5.93
N LEU A 57 3.46 2.80 5.61
CA LEU A 57 2.96 3.59 4.50
C LEU A 57 3.22 5.09 4.70
N GLY A 58 2.98 5.60 5.92
CA GLY A 58 3.17 7.00 6.24
C GLY A 58 4.62 7.46 6.08
N ALA A 59 5.59 6.65 6.51
CA ALA A 59 7.01 6.97 6.33
C ALA A 59 7.40 7.13 4.84
N VAL A 60 6.81 6.31 3.95
CA VAL A 60 6.99 6.46 2.50
C VAL A 60 6.28 7.72 2.01
N ALA A 61 5.05 7.94 2.45
CA ALA A 61 4.23 9.07 2.03
C ALA A 61 4.82 10.44 2.45
N ASP A 62 5.46 10.54 3.62
CA ASP A 62 6.18 11.75 4.06
C ASP A 62 7.30 12.15 3.10
N THR A 63 7.92 11.17 2.43
CA THR A 63 8.97 11.40 1.43
C THR A 63 8.38 11.72 0.06
N GLU A 64 7.37 10.95 -0.37
CA GLU A 64 6.79 11.07 -1.72
C GLU A 64 5.87 12.28 -1.87
N TYR A 65 5.22 12.71 -0.79
CA TYR A 65 4.21 13.77 -0.77
C TYR A 65 4.56 14.85 0.26
N PRO A 66 5.63 15.63 0.03
CA PRO A 66 6.08 16.67 0.97
C PRO A 66 5.06 17.80 1.17
N GLU A 67 4.12 17.97 0.24
CA GLU A 67 2.99 18.91 0.34
C GLU A 67 1.82 18.37 1.18
N GLY A 68 1.95 17.15 1.72
CA GLY A 68 0.95 16.50 2.57
C GLY A 68 0.19 15.38 1.86
N TRP A 69 -0.39 14.50 2.68
CA TRP A 69 -1.05 13.28 2.22
C TRP A 69 -2.11 12.80 3.23
N TRP A 70 -2.94 11.85 2.81
CA TRP A 70 -3.93 11.19 3.66
C TRP A 70 -4.04 9.69 3.34
N LEU A 71 -4.59 8.91 4.28
CA LEU A 71 -4.77 7.46 4.16
C LEU A 71 -6.13 7.10 3.56
N ASP A 72 -6.12 6.39 2.43
CA ASP A 72 -7.29 5.74 1.82
C ASP A 72 -7.27 4.25 2.17
N GLY A 73 -8.12 3.86 3.13
CA GLY A 73 -8.29 2.46 3.57
C GLY A 73 -9.34 1.68 2.79
N GLU A 74 -9.91 2.22 1.70
CA GLU A 74 -10.96 1.54 0.94
C GLU A 74 -10.40 0.42 0.05
N MET A 75 -10.54 -0.82 0.50
CA MET A 75 -10.04 -2.03 -0.17
C MET A 75 -10.98 -2.49 -1.29
N ARG A 76 -11.02 -1.75 -2.40
CA ARG A 76 -12.05 -1.93 -3.45
C ARG A 76 -11.98 -3.28 -4.17
N LYS A 77 -10.87 -3.56 -4.88
CA LYS A 77 -10.79 -4.72 -5.80
C LYS A 77 -10.50 -6.05 -5.12
N ILE A 78 -9.80 -6.01 -3.99
CA ILE A 78 -9.41 -7.20 -3.21
C ILE A 78 -9.79 -6.91 -1.75
N PRO A 79 -11.10 -6.91 -1.42
CA PRO A 79 -11.60 -6.46 -0.13
C PRO A 79 -11.26 -7.39 1.04
N ASP A 80 -10.83 -8.62 0.76
CA ASP A 80 -10.50 -9.64 1.75
C ASP A 80 -8.99 -9.74 2.05
N HIS A 81 -8.16 -8.89 1.43
CA HIS A 81 -6.73 -8.79 1.71
C HIS A 81 -6.38 -7.35 2.07
N PHE A 82 -5.91 -7.16 3.31
CA PHE A 82 -5.57 -5.84 3.80
C PHE A 82 -4.54 -5.09 2.97
N HIS A 83 -4.96 -3.92 2.49
CA HIS A 83 -4.10 -2.92 1.91
C HIS A 83 -4.68 -1.52 2.12
N ALA A 84 -3.82 -0.51 2.10
CA ALA A 84 -4.23 0.89 2.19
C ALA A 84 -3.34 1.73 1.26
N HIS A 85 -3.84 2.87 0.81
CA HIS A 85 -3.13 3.78 -0.08
C HIS A 85 -2.82 5.10 0.62
N ALA A 86 -1.65 5.67 0.33
CA ALA A 86 -1.37 7.08 0.62
C ALA A 86 -1.78 7.91 -0.59
N ARG A 87 -2.52 8.98 -0.36
CA ARG A 87 -3.03 9.89 -1.39
C ARG A 87 -2.45 11.28 -1.16
N PRO A 88 -1.95 12.00 -2.18
CA PRO A 88 -1.47 13.36 -2.01
C PRO A 88 -2.62 14.31 -1.66
N ALA A 89 -2.36 15.31 -0.82
CA ALA A 89 -3.36 16.28 -0.38
C ALA A 89 -3.97 17.10 -1.53
N ASN A 90 -3.20 17.34 -2.59
CA ASN A 90 -3.60 18.12 -3.76
C ASN A 90 -4.28 17.29 -4.87
N GLY A 91 -4.47 15.98 -4.68
CA GLY A 91 -5.27 15.13 -5.57
C GLY A 91 -4.66 14.80 -6.94
N PHE A 92 -3.37 15.08 -7.18
CA PHE A 92 -2.73 14.68 -8.44
C PHE A 92 -2.41 13.18 -8.45
N PHE A 93 -2.94 12.45 -9.43
CA PHE A 93 -2.68 11.02 -9.66
C PHE A 93 -2.05 10.85 -11.05
N GLY A 94 -0.77 10.50 -11.11
CA GLY A 94 -0.08 10.28 -12.39
C GLY A 94 1.23 9.53 -12.19
N ARG A 95 1.60 8.67 -13.14
CA ARG A 95 2.87 7.95 -13.10
C ARG A 95 4.03 8.95 -12.97
N ARG A 96 4.93 8.72 -12.02
CA ARG A 96 6.22 9.40 -11.96
C ARG A 96 6.93 9.20 -13.30
N LYS A 97 7.44 10.28 -13.90
CA LYS A 97 8.38 10.15 -15.02
C LYS A 97 9.65 9.53 -14.44
N THR A 98 9.99 8.36 -14.95
CA THR A 98 11.28 7.68 -14.71
C THR A 98 12.45 8.58 -15.03
#